data_AF-A0A6M1Y5A3-F1
#
_entry.id   AF-A0A6M1Y5A3-F1
#
_cell.length_a   1.000
_cell.length_b   1.000
_cell.length_c   1.000
_cell.angle_alpha   90.00
_cell.angle_beta   90.00
_cell.angle_gamma   90.00
#
_symmetry.space_group_name_H-M   'P 1'
#
loop_
_entity.id
_entity.type
_entity.pdbx_description
1 polymer ?
#
loop_
_entity_poly.entity_id
_entity_poly.type
_entity_poly.pdbx_seq_one_letter_code
_entity_poly.pdbx_strand_id
1 'polypeptide(L)'
;MRHRLPLLLLLFAVAALLSLWERPAVSPVEPPASGTTTAPASVPAADWLPAEALHTLELIRRDGPFPHRQDGTVFYNREGRLPPRATGYYREYTVRTPGLGHRGARRIVTGGQPPEVYYYTDDHYGSFRRFELPR
;
A
#
# COMPACT_ATOMS: atom_id res chain seq x y z
N MET A 1 -30.96 -71.30 12.22
CA MET A 1 -29.52 -71.21 11.87
C MET A 1 -29.27 -69.75 11.50
N ARG A 2 -28.82 -68.91 12.44
CA ARG A 2 -27.43 -68.48 12.66
C ARG A 2 -26.78 -67.74 11.46
N HIS A 3 -26.19 -66.60 11.82
CA HIS A 3 -25.13 -65.80 11.12
C HIS A 3 -25.65 -64.64 10.25
N ARG A 4 -25.74 -63.42 10.80
CA ARG A 4 -24.70 -62.36 10.88
C ARG A 4 -24.37 -61.75 9.50
N LEU A 5 -24.90 -60.55 9.24
CA LEU A 5 -24.32 -59.60 8.27
C LEU A 5 -24.07 -58.27 9.00
N PRO A 6 -22.82 -57.78 9.06
CA PRO A 6 -22.43 -56.68 9.95
C PRO A 6 -22.80 -55.31 9.40
N LEU A 7 -23.13 -54.44 10.35
CA LEU A 7 -23.17 -52.98 10.31
C LEU A 7 -21.82 -52.38 9.85
N LEU A 8 -21.88 -51.14 9.32
CA LEU A 8 -20.83 -50.13 9.03
C LEU A 8 -20.49 -49.99 7.54
N LEU A 9 -21.19 -49.13 6.79
CA LEU A 9 -20.90 -47.68 6.65
C LEU A 9 -19.41 -47.38 6.43
N LEU A 10 -19.01 -47.12 5.18
CA LEU A 10 -18.11 -46.00 4.88
C LEU A 10 -18.05 -45.69 3.37
N LEU A 11 -18.59 -44.52 3.02
CA LEU A 11 -18.15 -43.62 1.95
C LEU A 11 -18.17 -44.14 0.50
N PHE A 12 -18.97 -43.50 -0.34
CA PHE A 12 -18.49 -42.52 -1.33
C PHE A 12 -19.71 -42.10 -2.16
N ALA A 13 -20.52 -41.21 -1.57
CA ALA A 13 -21.30 -40.26 -2.35
C ALA A 13 -20.28 -39.38 -3.10
N VAL A 14 -19.81 -39.87 -4.24
CA VAL A 14 -18.82 -39.19 -5.07
C VAL A 14 -19.23 -39.28 -6.52
N ALA A 15 -19.26 -38.08 -7.09
CA ALA A 15 -19.23 -37.80 -8.51
C ALA A 15 -20.52 -38.15 -9.29
N ALA A 16 -21.62 -37.51 -8.90
CA ALA A 16 -22.56 -36.92 -9.88
C ALA A 16 -21.91 -35.74 -10.63
N LEU A 17 -20.68 -35.92 -11.11
CA LEU A 17 -19.86 -34.88 -11.69
C LEU A 17 -18.92 -35.54 -12.69
N LEU A 18 -19.37 -35.64 -13.94
CA LEU A 18 -18.56 -35.74 -15.17
C LEU A 18 -19.50 -35.84 -16.39
N SER A 19 -20.59 -35.07 -16.39
CA SER A 19 -21.31 -34.74 -17.63
C SER A 19 -20.64 -33.53 -18.25
N LEU A 20 -19.70 -33.82 -19.13
CA LEU A 20 -19.71 -33.36 -20.51
C LEU A 20 -20.36 -31.97 -20.75
N TRP A 21 -19.54 -30.93 -20.76
CA TRP A 21 -19.79 -29.78 -21.62
C TRP A 21 -18.45 -29.31 -22.15
N GLU A 22 -18.27 -29.48 -23.46
CA GLU A 22 -17.09 -29.10 -24.22
C GLU A 22 -16.67 -27.66 -23.88
N ARG A 23 -15.46 -27.50 -23.35
CA ARG A 23 -14.87 -26.17 -23.20
C ARG A 23 -14.35 -25.73 -24.57
N PRO A 24 -14.87 -24.65 -25.18
CA PRO A 24 -14.26 -24.10 -26.37
C PRO A 24 -12.82 -23.70 -26.04
N ALA A 25 -11.89 -24.01 -26.94
CA ALA A 25 -10.49 -23.62 -26.81
C ALA A 25 -10.38 -22.09 -26.80
N VAL A 26 -10.26 -21.51 -25.61
CA VAL A 26 -9.93 -20.09 -25.45
C VAL A 26 -8.48 -19.93 -25.88
N SER A 27 -8.28 -19.34 -27.06
CA SER A 27 -6.95 -18.93 -27.51
C SER A 27 -6.36 -17.91 -26.52
N PRO A 28 -5.06 -17.96 -26.20
CA PRO A 28 -4.43 -16.94 -25.37
C PRO A 28 -4.52 -15.59 -26.10
N VAL A 29 -5.36 -14.69 -25.61
CA VAL A 29 -5.22 -13.26 -25.92
C VAL A 29 -4.02 -12.78 -25.13
N GLU A 30 -2.91 -12.61 -25.84
CA GLU A 30 -1.72 -11.91 -25.36
C GLU A 30 -2.14 -10.47 -24.98
N PRO A 31 -1.97 -10.06 -23.70
CA PRO A 31 -2.30 -8.71 -23.30
C PRO A 31 -1.35 -7.72 -24.01
N PRO A 32 -1.87 -6.65 -24.64
CA PRO A 32 -0.99 -5.62 -25.19
C PRO A 32 -0.21 -4.95 -24.06
N ALA A 33 1.10 -4.97 -24.23
CA ALA A 33 2.12 -4.01 -23.79
C ALA A 33 1.80 -3.13 -22.57
N SER A 34 2.60 -3.34 -21.52
CA SER A 34 3.18 -2.28 -20.68
C SER A 34 2.31 -1.04 -20.49
N GLY A 35 1.36 -1.13 -19.57
CA GLY A 35 0.88 0.05 -18.87
C GLY A 35 2.04 0.62 -18.06
N THR A 36 2.79 1.55 -18.67
CA THR A 36 3.67 2.46 -17.94
C THR A 36 2.77 3.29 -17.04
N THR A 37 2.53 2.81 -15.82
CA THR A 37 2.19 3.69 -14.71
C THR A 37 3.38 4.63 -14.61
N THR A 38 3.25 5.84 -15.17
CA THR A 38 4.18 6.93 -14.99
C THR A 38 4.26 7.17 -13.49
N ALA A 39 5.22 6.53 -12.82
CA ALA A 39 5.67 6.95 -11.52
C ALA A 39 6.03 8.43 -11.68
N PRO A 40 5.52 9.34 -10.83
CA PRO A 40 5.84 10.75 -10.94
C PRO A 40 7.36 10.91 -10.96
N ALA A 41 7.85 11.64 -11.97
CA ALA A 41 9.26 11.97 -12.15
C ALA A 41 9.85 12.40 -10.80
N SER A 42 10.96 11.79 -10.40
CA SER A 42 11.64 12.12 -9.16
C SER A 42 12.26 13.51 -9.29
N VAL A 43 11.69 14.48 -8.59
CA VAL A 43 12.26 15.81 -8.44
C VAL A 43 13.03 15.83 -7.11
N PRO A 44 14.24 16.40 -7.05
CA PRO A 44 14.92 16.63 -5.79
C PRO A 44 14.00 17.32 -4.78
N ALA A 45 14.01 16.86 -3.53
CA ALA A 45 13.15 17.37 -2.47
C ALA A 45 13.22 18.90 -2.29
N ALA A 46 14.36 19.50 -2.60
CA ALA A 46 14.73 20.84 -2.15
C ALA A 46 13.93 21.99 -2.77
N ASP A 47 13.51 21.88 -4.03
CA ASP A 47 13.09 23.09 -4.78
C ASP A 47 11.60 23.45 -4.62
N TRP A 48 10.76 22.48 -4.27
CA TRP A 48 9.29 22.68 -4.26
C TRP A 48 8.62 22.28 -2.96
N LEU A 49 9.33 21.62 -2.04
CA LEU A 49 8.79 21.33 -0.72
C LEU A 49 8.78 22.62 0.12
N PRO A 50 7.75 22.81 0.96
CA PRO A 50 7.76 23.90 1.94
C PRO A 50 8.88 23.67 2.96
N ALA A 51 9.43 24.75 3.53
CA ALA A 51 10.52 24.67 4.51
C ALA A 51 10.20 23.77 5.72
N GLU A 52 8.93 23.73 6.15
CA GLU A 52 8.48 22.87 7.25
C GLU A 52 8.61 21.38 6.93
N ALA A 53 8.56 20.98 5.65
CA ALA A 53 8.77 19.59 5.25
C ALA A 53 10.22 19.16 5.49
N LEU A 54 11.20 20.06 5.30
CA LEU A 54 12.62 19.79 5.60
C LEU A 54 12.83 19.50 7.10
N HIS A 55 12.12 20.23 7.96
CA HIS A 55 12.15 19.94 9.40
C HIS A 55 11.58 18.55 9.70
N THR A 56 10.44 18.18 9.11
CA THR A 56 9.87 16.84 9.27
C THR A 56 10.81 15.75 8.75
N LEU A 57 11.51 15.96 7.63
CA LEU A 57 12.51 15.03 7.10
C LEU A 57 13.68 14.81 8.06
N GLU A 58 14.16 15.86 8.72
CA GLU A 58 15.18 15.75 9.76
C GLU A 58 14.68 14.94 10.97
N LEU A 59 13.42 15.14 11.38
CA LEU A 59 12.80 14.30 12.42
C LEU A 59 12.72 12.82 12.00
N ILE A 60 12.33 12.55 10.76
CA ILE A 60 12.28 11.17 10.22
C ILE A 60 13.67 10.54 10.23
N ARG A 61 14.69 11.28 9.78
CA ARG A 61 16.09 10.80 9.70
C ARG A 61 16.65 10.38 11.07
N ARG A 62 16.26 11.07 12.14
CA ARG A 62 16.73 10.81 13.51
C ARG A 62 15.74 10.03 14.38
N ASP A 63 14.65 9.53 13.78
CA ASP A 63 13.57 8.80 14.44
C ASP A 63 12.91 9.56 15.62
N GLY A 64 12.64 10.86 15.42
CA GLY A 64 11.93 11.71 16.36
C GLY A 64 12.81 12.41 17.41
N PRO A 65 12.24 12.93 18.51
CA PRO A 65 10.82 12.85 18.89
C PRO A 65 9.92 13.58 17.89
N PHE A 66 8.72 13.03 17.68
CA PHE A 66 7.73 13.61 16.79
C PHE A 66 6.72 14.49 17.54
N PRO A 67 6.25 15.60 16.94
CA PRO A 67 5.35 16.54 17.59
C PRO A 67 3.92 16.00 17.76
N HIS A 68 3.49 15.06 16.92
CA HIS A 68 2.16 14.47 17.00
C HIS A 68 2.23 12.96 17.19
N ARG A 69 1.32 12.43 18.00
CA ARG A 69 1.21 10.98 18.29
C ARG A 69 0.98 10.09 17.05
N GLN A 70 0.50 10.67 15.94
CA GLN A 70 0.27 9.97 14.69
C GLN A 70 1.52 9.87 13.82
N ASP A 71 2.53 10.71 14.08
CA ASP A 71 3.74 10.72 13.28
C ASP A 71 4.51 9.41 13.51
N GLY A 72 4.88 8.74 12.42
CA GLY A 72 5.48 7.41 12.43
C GLY A 72 4.47 6.25 12.46
N THR A 73 3.17 6.51 12.59
CA THR A 73 2.13 5.47 12.53
C THR A 73 1.90 4.97 11.10
N VAL A 74 1.28 3.80 10.98
CA VAL A 74 1.04 3.15 9.69
C VAL A 74 0.07 3.96 8.83
N PHE A 75 0.49 4.29 7.61
CA PHE A 75 -0.41 4.79 6.58
C PHE A 75 -0.96 3.61 5.77
N TYR A 76 -2.27 3.40 5.84
CA TYR A 76 -2.90 2.19 5.28
C TYR A 76 -3.12 2.24 3.76
N ASN A 77 -2.98 3.39 3.11
CA ASN A 77 -3.22 3.57 1.66
C ASN A 77 -4.57 2.98 1.19
N ARG A 78 -5.65 3.24 1.93
CA ARG A 78 -6.98 2.61 1.70
C ARG A 78 -7.59 2.99 0.37
N GLU A 79 -7.37 4.23 -0.05
CA GLU A 79 -7.83 4.79 -1.32
C GLU A 79 -6.93 4.40 -2.49
N GLY A 80 -5.83 3.66 -2.25
CA GLY A 80 -4.96 3.14 -3.30
C GLY A 80 -4.21 4.19 -4.11
N ARG A 81 -3.99 5.39 -3.55
CA ARG A 81 -3.32 6.50 -4.24
C ARG A 81 -1.80 6.32 -4.37
N LEU A 82 -1.21 5.49 -3.51
CA LEU A 82 0.18 5.05 -3.62
C LEU A 82 0.24 3.61 -4.18
N PRO A 83 1.38 3.15 -4.73
CA PRO A 83 1.52 1.79 -5.20
C PRO A 83 1.14 0.74 -4.13
N PRO A 84 0.46 -0.36 -4.50
CA PRO A 84 0.05 -1.39 -3.55
C PRO A 84 1.26 -2.08 -2.92
N ARG A 85 1.26 -2.16 -1.58
CA ARG A 85 2.31 -2.77 -0.75
C ARG A 85 1.69 -3.45 0.47
N ALA A 86 2.45 -4.32 1.14
CA ALA A 86 1.99 -4.98 2.36
C ALA A 86 1.66 -3.96 3.47
N THR A 87 0.70 -4.30 4.33
CA THR A 87 0.33 -3.49 5.49
C THR A 87 1.56 -3.19 6.36
N GLY A 88 1.72 -1.93 6.76
CA GLY A 88 2.87 -1.48 7.55
C GLY A 88 4.07 -0.99 6.72
N TYR A 89 4.05 -1.14 5.40
CA TYR A 89 5.10 -0.61 4.53
C TYR A 89 5.17 0.93 4.56
N TYR A 90 4.02 1.62 4.63
CA TYR A 90 3.97 3.08 4.65
C TYR A 90 3.78 3.65 6.06
N ARG A 91 4.41 4.80 6.33
CA ARG A 91 4.26 5.59 7.56
C ARG A 91 3.92 7.05 7.25
N GLU A 92 3.08 7.69 8.05
CA GLU A 92 2.73 9.10 7.90
C GLU A 92 3.46 10.01 8.89
N TYR A 93 3.75 11.23 8.48
CA TYR A 93 4.36 12.27 9.30
C TYR A 93 3.73 13.63 8.99
N THR A 94 3.45 14.41 10.02
CA THR A 94 2.88 15.75 9.91
C THR A 94 3.92 16.72 9.38
N VAL A 95 3.53 17.52 8.39
CA VAL A 95 4.26 18.73 8.00
C VAL A 95 3.50 19.92 8.57
N ARG A 96 4.19 20.73 9.39
CA ARG A 96 3.56 21.87 10.06
C ARG A 96 3.01 22.86 9.02
N THR A 97 1.83 23.39 9.30
CA THR A 97 1.30 24.57 8.60
C THR A 97 1.38 25.75 9.58
N PRO A 98 2.14 26.80 9.28
CA PRO A 98 2.24 27.98 10.14
C PRO A 98 0.86 28.56 10.49
N GLY A 99 0.71 29.00 11.75
CA GLY A 99 -0.55 29.58 12.24
C GLY A 99 -1.63 28.58 12.63
N LEU A 100 -1.54 27.29 12.27
CA LEU A 100 -2.50 26.29 12.70
C LEU A 100 -2.14 25.68 14.05
N GLY A 101 -3.13 25.56 14.94
CA GLY A 101 -3.04 24.86 16.24
C GLY A 101 -3.32 23.35 16.16
N HIS A 102 -3.62 22.84 14.96
CA HIS A 102 -3.83 21.43 14.67
C HIS A 102 -2.90 20.96 13.54
N ARG A 103 -2.92 19.66 13.22
CA ARG A 103 -1.99 19.03 12.27
C ARG A 103 -2.07 19.57 10.82
N GLY A 104 -3.10 20.35 10.48
CA GLY A 104 -3.36 20.76 9.09
C GLY A 104 -3.53 19.58 8.11
N ALA A 105 -3.41 19.86 6.81
CA ALA A 105 -3.58 18.91 5.72
C ALA A 105 -2.26 18.30 5.20
N ARG A 106 -1.11 18.93 5.51
CA ARG A 106 0.18 18.58 4.91
C ARG A 106 0.84 17.39 5.57
N ARG A 107 1.33 16.43 4.78
CA ARG A 107 2.00 15.23 5.28
C ARG A 107 3.18 14.83 4.39
N ILE A 108 4.15 14.18 5.01
CA ILE A 108 5.08 13.29 4.32
C ILE A 108 4.61 11.85 4.59
N VAL A 109 4.59 11.01 3.56
CA VAL A 109 4.43 9.57 3.68
C VAL A 109 5.72 8.90 3.20
N THR A 110 6.31 8.08 4.04
CA THR A 110 7.48 7.27 3.68
C THR A 110 7.07 5.83 3.41
N GLY A 111 7.78 5.13 2.53
CA GLY A 111 7.67 3.69 2.36
C GLY A 111 8.98 2.98 2.71
N GLY A 112 8.89 1.80 3.34
CA GLY A 112 10.04 1.00 3.77
C GLY A 112 10.48 1.27 5.21
N GLN A 113 11.36 0.39 5.72
CA GLN A 113 12.08 0.60 6.97
C GLN A 113 13.51 0.04 6.85
N PRO A 114 14.55 0.89 6.73
CA PRO A 114 14.50 2.36 6.68
C PRO A 114 13.72 2.88 5.45
N PRO A 115 13.26 4.15 5.46
CA PRO A 115 12.57 4.74 4.32
C PRO A 115 13.38 4.67 3.02
N GLU A 116 12.77 4.14 1.96
CA GLU A 116 13.34 4.04 0.60
C GLU A 116 12.60 4.93 -0.41
N VAL A 117 11.37 5.35 -0.10
CA VAL A 117 10.55 6.22 -0.95
C VAL A 117 9.84 7.27 -0.11
N TYR A 118 9.65 8.46 -0.69
CA TYR A 118 9.02 9.59 -0.04
C TYR A 118 7.95 10.21 -0.91
N TYR A 119 6.83 10.54 -0.29
CA TYR A 119 5.70 11.22 -0.90
C TYR A 119 5.28 12.41 -0.06
N TYR A 120 4.86 13.49 -0.71
CA TYR A 120 4.28 14.66 -0.08
C TYR A 120 2.83 14.85 -0.53
N THR A 121 1.97 15.24 0.40
CA THR A 121 0.59 15.68 0.15
C THR A 121 0.38 17.00 0.90
N ASP A 122 -0.29 17.96 0.27
CA ASP A 122 -0.76 19.21 0.87
C ASP A 122 -2.28 19.29 1.00
N ASP A 123 -2.99 18.24 0.57
CA ASP A 123 -4.44 18.15 0.46
C ASP A 123 -5.04 17.00 1.29
N HIS A 124 -4.38 16.63 2.39
CA HIS A 124 -4.84 15.60 3.33
C HIS A 124 -5.06 14.23 2.66
N TYR A 125 -4.02 13.75 1.99
CA TYR A 125 -3.97 12.48 1.25
C TYR A 125 -4.81 12.45 -0.03
N GLY A 126 -5.33 13.58 -0.51
CA GLY A 126 -6.12 13.65 -1.76
C GLY A 126 -5.29 13.34 -3.00
N SER A 127 -4.04 13.80 -3.02
CA SER A 127 -3.05 13.57 -4.06
C SER A 127 -1.64 13.48 -3.46
N PHE A 128 -0.70 12.91 -4.22
CA PHE A 128 0.67 12.72 -3.78
C PHE A 128 1.66 13.11 -4.87
N ARG A 129 2.78 13.69 -4.44
CA ARG A 129 3.97 13.90 -5.25
C ARG A 129 5.14 13.13 -4.65
N ARG A 130 5.75 12.24 -5.43
CA ARG A 130 6.99 11.56 -5.04
C ARG A 130 8.16 12.53 -5.13
N PHE A 131 9.12 12.40 -4.22
CA PHE A 131 10.41 13.07 -4.30
C PHE A 131 11.53 12.15 -3.87
N GLU A 132 12.76 12.57 -4.15
CA GLU A 132 13.98 11.89 -3.72
C GLU A 132 14.82 12.84 -2.89
N LEU A 133 15.44 12.29 -1.84
CA LEU A 133 16.44 13.00 -1.06
C LEU A 133 17.79 12.89 -1.79
N PRO A 134 18.62 13.94 -1.78
CA PRO A 134 20.01 13.81 -2.19
C PRO A 134 20.67 12.69 -1.38
N ARG A 135 21.47 11.86 -2.06
CA ARG A 135 22.27 10.82 -1.41
C ARG A 135 23.48 11.42 -0.70
#